data_AF-A0A8T5KIL5-F1
#
_entry.id   AF-A0A8T5KIL5-F1
#
_cell.length_a   1.000
_cell.length_b   1.000
_cell.length_c   1.000
_cell.angle_alpha   90.00
_cell.angle_beta   90.00
_cell.angle_gamma   90.00
#
_symmetry.space_group_name_H-M   'P 1'
#
loop_
_entity.id
_entity.type
_entity.pdbx_description
1 polymer ?
#
loop_
_entity_poly.entity_id
_entity_poly.type
_entity_poly.pdbx_seq_one_letter_code
_entity_poly.pdbx_strand_id
1 'polypeptide(L)'
;DADHFDLPCQEIHDKWWCRNCDEEGMGHHPEICVCGKAQFDSETWLCGDCLQATKYETQKLLDILIQDFGTKIEDLITNFSGNRGYHVHVHSDIMKSLNQNSRREIVDYIMATGLEAGLQGFKPGKGSRSTLAEGGWRGRTGRAVYDYLTSATEREIRDLKMSRNATQVVLKSRDEVLDTLMTKHPSNILPMIPPKQLDKLVAKAIKLQASEIDTVVTTDIHRLIRMPNTLHGKTGWQVQTIPYGKLPNYDPLMRAVVLEGHNVELEFKGAPKIKILGETYGPYGEEDVTMPVGAALFFLCKKGARVKK
;
A
#
# COMPACT_ATOMS: atom_id res chain seq x y z
N ASP A 1 6.14 -1.63 -1.52
CA ASP A 1 6.37 -3.04 -1.10
C ASP A 1 5.50 -3.27 0.12
N ALA A 2 4.84 -4.43 0.26
CA ALA A 2 3.97 -4.70 1.41
C ALA A 2 4.69 -4.56 2.76
N ASP A 3 6.02 -4.71 2.79
CA ASP A 3 6.83 -4.53 3.99
C ASP A 3 6.76 -3.12 4.59
N HIS A 4 6.41 -2.12 3.77
CA HIS A 4 6.29 -0.73 4.23
C HIS A 4 4.92 -0.43 4.84
N PHE A 5 4.01 -1.41 4.83
CA PHE A 5 2.68 -1.26 5.38
C PHE A 5 2.59 -1.96 6.73
N ASP A 6 1.79 -1.38 7.61
CA ASP A 6 1.36 -1.97 8.86
C ASP A 6 0.00 -2.66 8.62
N LEU A 7 0.06 -3.92 8.17
CA LEU A 7 -1.11 -4.70 7.78
C LEU A 7 -1.47 -5.71 8.88
N PRO A 8 -2.76 -5.82 9.28
CA PRO A 8 -3.18 -6.77 10.30
C PRO A 8 -2.84 -8.24 9.99
N CYS A 9 -2.71 -8.61 8.72
CA CYS A 9 -2.36 -9.97 8.33
C CYS A 9 -0.90 -10.32 8.66
N GLN A 10 0.00 -9.34 8.81
CA GLN A 10 1.40 -9.57 9.16
C GLN A 10 1.51 -10.19 10.56
N GLU A 11 0.64 -9.83 11.50
CA GLU A 11 0.54 -10.45 12.83
C GLU A 11 0.15 -11.94 12.80
N ILE A 12 -0.32 -12.44 11.64
CA ILE A 12 -0.72 -13.85 11.47
C ILE A 12 0.42 -14.67 10.88
N HIS A 13 1.20 -14.07 9.96
CA HIS A 13 2.14 -14.82 9.14
C HIS A 13 3.60 -14.41 9.29
N ASP A 14 3.90 -13.19 9.72
CA ASP A 14 5.28 -12.74 9.95
C ASP A 14 5.72 -13.02 11.38
N LYS A 15 6.99 -13.38 11.55
CA LYS A 15 7.62 -13.64 12.83
C LYS A 15 8.91 -12.86 12.95
N TRP A 16 9.28 -12.52 14.16
CA TRP A 16 10.59 -11.94 14.46
C TRP A 16 11.15 -12.53 15.75
N TRP A 17 12.48 -12.52 15.86
CA TRP A 17 13.19 -12.87 17.08
C TRP A 17 14.39 -11.94 17.28
N CYS A 18 14.67 -11.61 18.53
CA CYS A 18 15.83 -10.83 18.90
C CYS A 18 17.11 -11.66 18.77
N ARG A 19 18.18 -11.07 18.23
CA ARG A 19 19.47 -11.76 18.14
C ARG A 19 20.24 -11.80 19.46
N ASN A 20 19.82 -11.00 20.44
CA ASN A 20 20.56 -10.79 21.69
C ASN A 20 19.87 -11.44 22.91
N CYS A 21 18.59 -11.79 22.79
CA CYS A 21 17.83 -12.48 23.82
C CYS A 21 16.76 -13.35 23.17
N ASP A 22 16.14 -14.24 23.93
CA ASP A 22 15.14 -15.18 23.42
C ASP A 22 13.74 -14.56 23.23
N GLU A 23 13.67 -13.24 23.01
CA GLU A 23 12.40 -12.55 22.80
C GLU A 23 11.97 -12.73 21.34
N GLU A 24 10.73 -13.17 21.15
CA GLU A 24 10.12 -13.38 19.83
C GLU A 24 8.68 -12.86 19.79
N GLY A 25 8.19 -12.62 18.59
CA GLY A 25 6.83 -12.14 18.39
C GLY A 25 6.34 -12.31 16.96
N MET A 26 5.08 -11.97 16.76
CA MET A 26 4.46 -11.92 15.45
C MET A 26 4.53 -10.50 14.87
N GLY A 27 4.34 -10.37 13.56
CA GLY A 27 4.25 -9.09 12.87
C GLY A 27 5.59 -8.36 12.75
N HIS A 28 5.53 -7.03 12.84
CA HIS A 28 6.74 -6.19 12.82
C HIS A 28 7.44 -6.20 14.16
N HIS A 29 8.77 -6.30 14.15
CA HIS A 29 9.54 -6.17 15.38
C HIS A 29 9.44 -4.73 15.93
N PRO A 30 9.53 -4.55 17.26
CA PRO A 30 9.62 -3.21 17.83
C PRO A 30 10.92 -2.51 17.41
N GLU A 31 10.98 -1.17 17.52
CA GLU A 31 12.21 -0.42 17.23
C GLU A 31 13.37 -0.84 18.16
N ILE A 32 13.04 -1.13 19.42
CA ILE A 32 14.00 -1.53 20.46
C ILE A 32 13.41 -2.74 21.21
N CYS A 33 14.20 -3.79 21.36
CA CYS A 33 13.83 -4.97 22.13
C CYS A 33 13.82 -4.65 23.64
N VAL A 34 13.12 -5.48 24.43
CA VAL A 34 13.11 -5.41 25.90
C VAL A 34 14.53 -5.51 26.52
N CYS A 35 15.49 -6.12 25.81
CA CYS A 35 16.89 -6.17 26.23
C CYS A 35 17.71 -4.89 25.90
N GLY A 36 17.08 -3.88 25.30
CA GLY A 36 17.70 -2.60 24.92
C GLY A 36 18.52 -2.63 23.63
N LYS A 37 18.45 -3.71 22.84
CA LYS A 37 19.12 -3.84 21.54
C LYS A 37 18.13 -3.75 20.39
N ALA A 38 18.59 -3.25 19.24
CA ALA A 38 17.81 -3.11 18.01
C ALA A 38 18.37 -4.03 16.91
N GLN A 39 18.45 -5.33 17.20
CA GLN A 39 18.96 -6.34 16.27
C GLN A 39 18.01 -7.52 16.27
N PHE A 40 17.29 -7.67 15.16
CA PHE A 40 16.27 -8.67 14.97
C PHE A 40 16.55 -9.48 13.71
N ASP A 41 16.10 -10.72 13.73
CA ASP A 41 15.84 -11.50 12.54
C ASP A 41 14.34 -11.57 12.33
N SER A 42 13.93 -11.61 11.07
CA SER A 42 12.52 -11.74 10.71
C SER A 42 12.31 -12.79 9.64
N GLU A 43 11.25 -13.56 9.83
CA GLU A 43 10.71 -14.47 8.86
C GLU A 43 9.45 -13.84 8.30
N THR A 44 9.49 -13.47 7.02
CA THR A 44 8.40 -12.74 6.39
C THR A 44 7.75 -13.52 5.27
N TRP A 45 6.45 -13.65 5.38
CA TRP A 45 5.58 -14.39 4.49
C TRP A 45 4.76 -13.44 3.61
N LEU A 46 3.87 -14.02 2.82
CA LEU A 46 3.03 -13.30 1.88
C LEU A 46 1.65 -13.93 1.91
N CYS A 47 0.61 -13.10 1.84
CA CYS A 47 -0.76 -13.55 1.73
C CYS A 47 -1.54 -12.72 0.69
N GLY A 48 -2.79 -13.11 0.44
CA GLY A 48 -3.68 -12.39 -0.47
C GLY A 48 -3.90 -10.93 -0.03
N ASP A 49 -4.03 -10.67 1.27
CA ASP A 49 -4.30 -9.33 1.79
C ASP A 49 -3.12 -8.37 1.53
N CYS A 50 -1.88 -8.82 1.72
CA CYS A 50 -0.68 -8.07 1.35
C CYS A 50 -0.67 -7.69 -0.15
N LEU A 51 -1.06 -8.63 -1.02
CA LEU A 51 -1.10 -8.39 -2.46
C LEU A 51 -2.25 -7.45 -2.87
N GLN A 52 -3.39 -7.51 -2.17
CA GLN A 52 -4.49 -6.57 -2.40
C GLN A 52 -4.11 -5.16 -1.94
N ALA A 53 -3.51 -5.01 -0.76
CA ALA A 53 -3.06 -3.71 -0.25
C ALA A 53 -2.07 -3.04 -1.20
N THR A 54 -1.03 -3.77 -1.64
CA THR A 54 -0.05 -3.24 -2.60
C THR A 54 -0.65 -2.95 -3.97
N LYS A 55 -1.65 -3.73 -4.42
CA LYS A 55 -2.37 -3.44 -5.65
C LYS A 55 -3.18 -2.15 -5.54
N TYR A 56 -3.83 -1.92 -4.41
CA TYR A 56 -4.59 -0.69 -4.14
C TYR A 56 -3.68 0.54 -4.14
N GLU A 57 -2.54 0.47 -3.46
CA GLU A 57 -1.54 1.56 -3.50
C GLU A 57 -1.03 1.83 -4.91
N THR A 58 -0.81 0.77 -5.70
CA THR A 58 -0.39 0.90 -7.10
C THR A 58 -1.46 1.57 -7.96
N GLN A 59 -2.75 1.35 -7.71
CA GLN A 59 -3.83 2.02 -8.41
C GLN A 59 -3.86 3.53 -8.09
N LYS A 60 -3.67 3.90 -6.82
CA LYS A 60 -3.55 5.31 -6.42
C LYS A 60 -2.36 5.99 -7.11
N LEU A 61 -1.21 5.31 -7.16
CA LEU A 61 -0.02 5.81 -7.86
C LEU A 61 -0.30 6.06 -9.35
N LEU A 62 -0.91 5.10 -10.04
CA LEU A 62 -1.24 5.23 -11.46
C LEU A 62 -2.21 6.40 -11.70
N ASP A 63 -3.21 6.55 -10.83
CA ASP A 63 -4.15 7.66 -10.93
C ASP A 63 -3.45 9.02 -10.76
N ILE A 64 -2.55 9.16 -9.78
CA ILE A 64 -1.73 10.37 -9.59
C ILE A 64 -0.87 10.65 -10.82
N LEU A 65 -0.15 9.65 -11.34
CA LEU A 65 0.74 9.82 -12.50
C LEU A 65 -0.03 10.25 -13.76
N ILE A 66 -1.24 9.73 -13.95
CA ILE A 66 -2.07 10.03 -15.13
C ILE A 66 -2.78 11.37 -14.98
N GLN A 67 -3.53 11.57 -13.89
CA GLN A 67 -4.41 12.74 -13.74
C GLN A 67 -3.64 14.01 -13.39
N ASP A 68 -2.56 13.90 -12.60
CA ASP A 68 -1.89 15.07 -12.04
C ASP A 68 -0.61 15.38 -12.81
N PHE A 69 0.19 14.36 -13.14
CA PHE A 69 1.42 14.54 -13.90
C PHE A 69 1.21 14.47 -15.43
N GLY A 70 -0.01 14.15 -15.89
CA GLY A 70 -0.33 14.06 -17.31
C GLY A 70 0.47 12.96 -18.03
N THR A 71 0.92 11.94 -17.30
CA THR A 71 1.70 10.85 -17.88
C THR A 71 0.82 10.06 -18.84
N LYS A 72 1.31 9.85 -20.06
CA LYS A 72 0.58 9.05 -21.04
C LYS A 72 0.59 7.59 -20.65
N ILE A 73 -0.51 6.90 -20.93
CA ILE A 73 -0.67 5.47 -20.64
C ILE A 73 0.40 4.63 -21.34
N GLU A 74 0.80 5.00 -22.56
CA GLU A 74 1.84 4.33 -23.35
C GLU A 74 3.24 4.41 -22.71
N ASP A 75 3.48 5.43 -21.88
CA ASP A 75 4.75 5.60 -21.16
C ASP A 75 4.76 4.85 -19.81
N LEU A 76 3.62 4.26 -19.40
CA LEU A 76 3.48 3.59 -18.11
C LEU A 76 3.61 2.07 -18.24
N ILE A 77 4.57 1.49 -17.52
CA ILE A 77 4.73 0.04 -17.43
C ILE A 77 4.56 -0.39 -15.97
N THR A 78 3.51 -1.15 -15.69
CA THR A 78 3.28 -1.77 -14.38
C THR A 78 3.78 -3.21 -14.39
N ASN A 79 4.57 -3.60 -13.40
CA ASN A 79 5.10 -4.94 -13.25
C ASN A 79 4.78 -5.48 -11.86
N PHE A 80 4.28 -6.71 -11.76
CA PHE A 80 4.34 -7.45 -10.51
C PHE A 80 5.80 -7.79 -10.21
N SER A 81 6.28 -7.50 -9.01
CA SER A 81 7.70 -7.65 -8.64
C SER A 81 8.16 -9.10 -8.53
N GLY A 82 7.23 -10.06 -8.59
CA GLY A 82 7.47 -11.47 -8.33
C GLY A 82 7.39 -11.84 -6.84
N ASN A 83 7.17 -10.88 -5.94
CA ASN A 83 7.10 -11.13 -4.50
C ASN A 83 5.90 -10.42 -3.86
N ARG A 84 6.11 -9.25 -3.24
CA ARG A 84 5.12 -8.59 -2.38
C ARG A 84 4.77 -7.18 -2.86
N GLY A 85 4.72 -6.95 -4.16
CA GLY A 85 4.33 -5.64 -4.65
C GLY A 85 4.47 -5.48 -6.14
N TYR A 86 4.40 -4.21 -6.56
CA TYR A 86 4.43 -3.82 -7.95
C TYR A 86 5.47 -2.73 -8.16
N HIS A 87 6.01 -2.66 -9.36
CA HIS A 87 6.85 -1.56 -9.83
C HIS A 87 6.10 -0.83 -10.95
N VAL A 88 6.10 0.50 -10.91
CA VAL A 88 5.58 1.34 -11.99
C VAL A 88 6.76 2.10 -12.58
N HIS A 89 7.03 1.90 -13.86
CA HIS A 89 8.06 2.62 -14.60
C HIS A 89 7.40 3.66 -15.50
N VAL A 90 7.97 4.86 -15.53
CA VAL A 90 7.54 5.96 -16.39
C VAL A 90 8.61 6.20 -17.45
N HIS A 91 8.29 5.88 -18.71
CA HIS A 91 9.18 5.99 -19.86
C HIS A 91 8.98 7.32 -20.61
N SER A 92 9.19 8.44 -19.93
CA SER A 92 9.15 9.79 -20.53
C SER A 92 10.53 10.43 -20.52
N ASP A 93 10.94 11.07 -21.61
CA ASP A 93 12.25 11.74 -21.69
C ASP A 93 12.38 12.89 -20.69
N ILE A 94 11.28 13.59 -20.41
CA ILE A 94 11.23 14.61 -19.35
C ILE A 94 11.50 13.94 -17.99
N MET A 95 10.80 12.86 -17.68
CA MET A 95 10.96 12.16 -16.38
C MET A 95 12.34 11.51 -16.22
N LYS A 96 12.96 11.03 -17.31
CA LYS A 96 14.33 10.51 -17.29
C LYS A 96 15.35 11.58 -16.93
N SER A 97 15.17 12.82 -17.39
CA SER A 97 16.09 13.93 -17.17
C SER A 97 16.11 14.47 -15.72
N LEU A 98 15.13 14.09 -14.92
CA LEU A 98 15.00 14.57 -13.54
C LEU A 98 16.13 14.05 -12.65
N ASN A 99 16.76 14.98 -11.93
CA ASN A 99 17.76 14.67 -10.91
C ASN A 99 17.12 14.14 -9.62
N GLN A 100 17.96 13.72 -8.68
CA GLN A 100 17.52 13.18 -7.39
C GLN A 100 16.62 14.12 -6.59
N ASN A 101 16.90 15.44 -6.59
CA ASN A 101 16.09 16.41 -5.83
C ASN A 101 14.71 16.58 -6.47
N SER A 102 14.63 16.70 -7.80
CA SER A 102 13.35 16.77 -8.49
C SER A 102 12.51 15.50 -8.29
N ARG A 103 13.14 14.32 -8.24
CA ARG A 103 12.46 13.06 -7.91
C ARG A 103 11.96 13.04 -6.48
N ARG A 104 12.66 13.67 -5.54
CA ARG A 104 12.21 13.82 -4.14
C ARG A 104 10.95 14.67 -4.04
N GLU A 105 10.87 15.78 -4.77
CA GLU A 105 9.64 16.59 -4.82
C GLU A 105 8.44 15.82 -5.40
N ILE A 106 8.68 14.95 -6.40
CA ILE A 106 7.64 14.06 -6.93
C ILE A 106 7.19 13.05 -5.88
N VAL A 107 8.13 12.47 -5.11
CA VAL A 107 7.80 11.58 -4.00
C VAL A 107 6.94 12.30 -2.96
N ASP A 108 7.32 13.52 -2.57
CA ASP A 108 6.55 14.31 -1.59
C ASP A 108 5.14 14.60 -2.10
N TYR A 109 4.99 14.89 -3.40
CA TYR A 109 3.67 15.03 -4.03
C TYR A 109 2.86 13.74 -3.97
N ILE A 110 3.43 12.59 -4.36
CA ILE A 110 2.74 11.29 -4.39
C ILE A 110 2.28 10.88 -2.98
N MET A 111 3.12 11.13 -1.98
CA MET A 111 2.86 10.79 -0.57
C MET A 111 2.08 11.86 0.19
N ALA A 112 1.67 12.95 -0.47
CA ALA A 112 1.01 14.09 0.16
C ALA A 112 1.81 14.73 1.32
N THR A 113 3.14 14.63 1.29
CA THR A 113 4.01 15.18 2.34
C THR A 113 3.93 16.72 2.31
N GLY A 114 3.71 17.33 3.48
CA GLY A 114 3.65 18.78 3.62
C GLY A 114 2.33 19.43 3.14
N LEU A 115 1.29 18.66 2.84
CA LEU A 115 -0.01 19.24 2.48
C LEU A 115 -0.72 19.86 3.70
N GLU A 116 -1.08 21.12 3.56
CA GLU A 116 -1.90 21.84 4.53
C GLU A 116 -3.34 21.98 4.05
N ALA A 117 -4.31 21.61 4.90
CA ALA A 117 -5.74 21.69 4.58
C ALA A 117 -6.15 23.11 4.10
N GLY A 118 -5.58 24.15 4.69
CA GLY A 118 -5.84 25.53 4.29
C GLY A 118 -5.44 25.85 2.85
N LEU A 119 -4.34 25.29 2.35
CA LEU A 119 -3.91 25.44 0.95
C LEU A 119 -4.81 24.65 0.00
N GLN A 120 -5.49 23.61 0.50
CA GLN A 120 -6.44 22.80 -0.24
C GLN A 120 -7.87 23.36 -0.27
N GLY A 121 -8.09 24.54 0.30
CA GLY A 121 -9.40 25.23 0.29
C GLY A 121 -10.12 25.25 1.63
N PHE A 122 -9.59 24.59 2.66
CA PHE A 122 -10.19 24.50 4.01
C PHE A 122 -9.69 25.62 4.96
N LYS A 123 -9.54 26.85 4.45
CA LYS A 123 -9.20 28.04 5.26
C LYS A 123 -10.25 29.15 5.08
N PRO A 124 -10.35 30.11 6.03
CA PRO A 124 -11.22 31.25 5.89
C PRO A 124 -10.94 31.98 4.57
N GLY A 125 -11.96 32.08 3.71
CA GLY A 125 -11.84 32.64 2.37
C GLY A 125 -13.16 32.56 1.62
N LYS A 126 -13.37 33.47 0.66
CA LYS A 126 -14.57 33.54 -0.18
C LYS A 126 -14.31 32.87 -1.53
N GLY A 127 -14.25 31.53 -1.53
CA GLY A 127 -14.44 30.78 -2.77
C GLY A 127 -15.93 30.57 -3.03
N SER A 128 -16.36 30.63 -4.29
CA SER A 128 -17.77 30.45 -4.65
C SER A 128 -18.10 29.04 -5.15
N ARG A 129 -17.10 28.26 -5.57
CA ARG A 129 -17.28 26.95 -6.23
C ARG A 129 -16.62 25.83 -5.45
N SER A 130 -17.18 24.63 -5.59
CA SER A 130 -16.57 23.38 -5.14
C SER A 130 -15.19 23.16 -5.76
N THR A 131 -14.28 22.59 -4.98
CA THR A 131 -12.95 22.19 -5.45
C THR A 131 -12.92 20.78 -6.04
N LEU A 132 -14.03 20.02 -6.00
CA LEU A 132 -14.06 18.60 -6.39
C LEU A 132 -13.71 18.34 -7.86
N ALA A 133 -13.87 19.33 -8.73
CA ALA A 133 -13.48 19.24 -10.15
C ALA A 133 -12.07 19.79 -10.42
N GLU A 134 -11.39 20.34 -9.41
CA GLU A 134 -10.03 20.84 -9.57
C GLU A 134 -9.03 19.68 -9.74
N GLY A 135 -7.95 19.97 -10.45
CA GLY A 135 -6.81 19.07 -10.61
C GLY A 135 -5.92 19.04 -9.36
N GLY A 136 -5.04 18.04 -9.31
CA GLY A 136 -4.05 17.88 -8.26
C GLY A 136 -4.63 17.76 -6.85
N TRP A 137 -3.80 18.08 -5.85
CA TRP A 137 -4.17 17.91 -4.44
C TRP A 137 -5.36 18.76 -3.97
N ARG A 138 -5.66 19.90 -4.61
CA ARG A 138 -6.84 20.70 -4.25
C ARG A 138 -8.13 19.93 -4.48
N GLY A 139 -8.28 19.31 -5.65
CA GLY A 139 -9.45 18.48 -5.94
C GLY A 139 -9.39 17.12 -5.28
N ARG A 140 -8.21 16.47 -5.23
CA ARG A 140 -8.04 15.19 -4.53
C ARG A 140 -8.41 15.30 -3.06
N THR A 141 -8.04 16.38 -2.38
CA THR A 141 -8.38 16.58 -0.97
C THR A 141 -9.89 16.69 -0.78
N GLY A 142 -10.59 17.45 -1.64
CA GLY A 142 -12.05 17.54 -1.59
C GLY A 142 -12.71 16.16 -1.77
N ARG A 143 -12.26 15.41 -2.79
CA ARG A 143 -12.76 14.05 -3.07
C ARG A 143 -12.42 13.08 -1.93
N ALA A 144 -11.22 13.18 -1.37
CA ALA A 144 -10.78 12.38 -0.24
C ALA A 144 -11.69 12.56 0.98
N VAL A 145 -12.00 13.83 1.32
CA VAL A 145 -12.87 14.15 2.46
C VAL A 145 -14.29 13.66 2.19
N TYR A 146 -14.78 13.85 0.96
CA TYR A 146 -16.09 13.34 0.53
C TYR A 146 -16.15 11.82 0.68
N ASP A 147 -15.24 11.07 0.06
CA ASP A 147 -15.20 9.60 0.07
C ASP A 147 -15.10 9.05 1.50
N TYR A 148 -14.18 9.61 2.31
CA TYR A 148 -14.04 9.22 3.70
C TYR A 148 -15.32 9.49 4.49
N LEU A 149 -15.91 10.68 4.36
CA LEU A 149 -17.18 10.98 4.99
C LEU A 149 -18.34 10.20 4.38
N THR A 150 -18.28 9.61 3.20
CA THR A 150 -19.34 8.73 2.70
C THR A 150 -19.26 7.33 3.32
N SER A 151 -18.06 6.77 3.44
CA SER A 151 -17.87 5.38 3.88
C SER A 151 -17.55 5.20 5.37
N ALA A 152 -17.10 6.24 6.07
CA ALA A 152 -16.62 6.10 7.45
C ALA A 152 -17.72 5.64 8.42
N THR A 153 -17.36 4.71 9.29
CA THR A 153 -18.17 4.30 10.44
C THR A 153 -18.08 5.34 11.56
N GLU A 154 -19.05 5.31 12.48
CA GLU A 154 -19.01 6.17 13.66
C GLU A 154 -17.74 5.95 14.49
N ARG A 155 -17.26 4.70 14.59
CA ARG A 155 -16.02 4.35 15.27
C ARG A 155 -14.82 5.06 14.64
N GLU A 156 -14.69 5.00 13.31
CA GLU A 156 -13.57 5.63 12.60
C GLU A 156 -13.57 7.15 12.77
N ILE A 157 -14.74 7.80 12.78
CA ILE A 157 -14.86 9.25 13.01
C ILE A 157 -14.47 9.60 14.45
N ARG A 158 -14.80 8.75 15.43
CA ARG A 158 -14.37 8.91 16.84
C ARG A 158 -12.86 8.73 17.00
N ASP A 159 -12.25 7.86 16.20
CA ASP A 159 -10.81 7.58 16.22
C ASP A 159 -9.93 8.72 15.63
N LEU A 160 -10.54 9.74 15.00
CA LEU A 160 -9.86 10.96 14.54
C LEU A 160 -9.27 11.82 15.67
N LYS A 161 -9.53 11.46 16.94
CA LYS A 161 -9.09 12.21 18.13
C LYS A 161 -9.52 13.68 18.11
N MET A 162 -10.70 13.95 17.53
CA MET A 162 -11.35 15.27 17.56
C MET A 162 -11.98 15.56 18.93
N SER A 163 -12.36 16.81 19.19
CA SER A 163 -13.13 17.14 20.39
C SER A 163 -14.51 16.47 20.35
N ARG A 164 -15.05 16.07 21.52
CA ARG A 164 -16.37 15.42 21.61
C ARG A 164 -17.47 16.17 20.86
N ASN A 165 -17.49 17.50 21.01
CA ASN A 165 -18.46 18.35 20.32
C ASN A 165 -18.26 18.31 18.80
N ALA A 166 -17.02 18.43 18.31
CA ALA A 166 -16.75 18.41 16.88
C ALA A 166 -17.05 17.04 16.25
N THR A 167 -16.74 15.94 16.93
CA THR A 167 -17.14 14.58 16.52
C THR A 167 -18.65 14.47 16.40
N GLN A 168 -19.40 14.95 17.40
CA GLN A 168 -20.85 14.91 17.37
C GLN A 168 -21.44 15.77 16.25
N VAL A 169 -20.82 16.92 15.96
CA VAL A 169 -21.21 17.78 14.83
C VAL A 169 -20.97 17.06 13.51
N VAL A 170 -19.77 16.53 13.25
CA VAL A 170 -19.47 15.78 12.01
C VAL A 170 -20.48 14.65 11.77
N LEU A 171 -20.84 13.90 12.82
CA LEU A 171 -21.81 12.82 12.71
C LEU A 171 -23.24 13.31 12.39
N LYS A 172 -23.64 14.45 12.97
CA LYS A 172 -25.00 15.01 12.78
C LYS A 172 -25.14 15.80 11.48
N SER A 173 -24.12 16.55 11.10
CA SER A 173 -24.11 17.41 9.91
C SER A 173 -23.44 16.73 8.72
N ARG A 174 -23.30 15.40 8.74
CA ARG A 174 -22.60 14.62 7.72
C ARG A 174 -23.10 14.93 6.31
N ASP A 175 -24.40 14.85 6.11
CA ASP A 175 -25.04 15.09 4.82
C ASP A 175 -24.90 16.55 4.38
N GLU A 176 -24.96 17.50 5.32
CA GLU A 176 -24.76 18.93 5.04
C GLU A 176 -23.33 19.24 4.62
N VAL A 177 -22.34 18.57 5.23
CA VAL A 177 -20.93 18.69 4.85
C VAL A 177 -20.70 18.10 3.46
N LEU A 178 -21.28 16.92 3.16
CA LEU A 178 -21.21 16.30 1.84
C LEU A 178 -21.86 17.18 0.76
N ASP A 179 -23.04 17.74 1.02
CA ASP A 179 -23.70 18.69 0.12
C ASP A 179 -22.84 19.94 -0.11
N THR A 180 -22.25 20.48 0.97
CA THR A 180 -21.37 21.64 0.90
C THR A 180 -20.14 21.38 0.03
N LEU A 181 -19.52 20.19 0.13
CA LEU A 181 -18.39 19.80 -0.72
C LEU A 181 -18.79 19.70 -2.20
N MET A 182 -20.01 19.26 -2.49
CA MET A 182 -20.52 19.12 -3.86
C MET A 182 -20.91 20.46 -4.49
N THR A 183 -21.55 21.34 -3.72
CA THR A 183 -22.23 22.54 -4.26
C THR A 183 -21.47 23.84 -4.01
N LYS A 184 -20.64 23.90 -2.98
CA LYS A 184 -20.00 25.14 -2.50
C LYS A 184 -18.51 24.96 -2.29
N HIS A 185 -17.81 26.07 -2.04
CA HIS A 185 -16.40 26.01 -1.68
C HIS A 185 -16.20 25.40 -0.28
N PRO A 186 -15.15 24.57 -0.05
CA PRO A 186 -14.92 23.89 1.24
C PRO A 186 -14.81 24.80 2.46
N SER A 187 -14.45 26.09 2.28
CA SER A 187 -14.44 27.07 3.38
C SER A 187 -15.81 27.26 4.05
N ASN A 188 -16.90 26.89 3.39
CA ASN A 188 -18.26 26.92 3.96
C ASN A 188 -18.52 25.84 5.03
N ILE A 189 -17.58 24.90 5.22
CA ILE A 189 -17.62 23.90 6.30
C ILE A 189 -17.12 24.49 7.63
N LEU A 190 -16.31 25.55 7.59
CA LEU A 190 -15.68 26.16 8.76
C LEU A 190 -16.65 26.66 9.86
N PRO A 191 -17.86 27.16 9.53
CA PRO A 191 -18.87 27.47 10.54
C PRO A 191 -19.37 26.24 11.31
N MET A 192 -19.32 25.05 10.69
CA MET A 192 -19.78 23.79 11.30
C MET A 192 -18.65 23.13 12.09
N ILE A 193 -17.45 23.06 11.50
CA ILE A 193 -16.31 22.36 12.06
C ILE A 193 -15.13 23.33 12.20
N PRO A 194 -14.64 23.60 13.43
CA PRO A 194 -13.53 24.51 13.64
C PRO A 194 -12.27 24.07 12.88
N PRO A 195 -11.45 25.01 12.36
CA PRO A 195 -10.27 24.70 11.53
C PRO A 195 -9.37 23.58 12.09
N LYS A 196 -8.96 23.69 13.36
CA LYS A 196 -8.09 22.68 14.01
C LYS A 196 -8.67 21.26 14.05
N GLN A 197 -10.00 21.13 14.04
CA GLN A 197 -10.66 19.82 14.02
C GLN A 197 -10.80 19.32 12.59
N LEU A 198 -11.07 20.25 11.66
CA LEU A 198 -11.13 19.97 10.24
C LEU A 198 -9.77 19.50 9.71
N ASP A 199 -8.66 20.06 10.19
CA ASP A 199 -7.30 19.61 9.84
C ASP A 199 -7.10 18.11 10.13
N LYS A 200 -7.65 17.60 11.24
CA LYS A 200 -7.55 16.17 11.58
C LYS A 200 -8.33 15.28 10.62
N LEU A 201 -9.55 15.71 10.27
CA LEU A 201 -10.39 15.03 9.28
C LEU A 201 -9.73 15.03 7.91
N VAL A 202 -9.27 16.20 7.45
CA VAL A 202 -8.61 16.39 6.15
C VAL A 202 -7.32 15.59 6.10
N ALA A 203 -6.48 15.63 7.14
CA ALA A 203 -5.23 14.86 7.18
C ALA A 203 -5.49 13.34 7.09
N LYS A 204 -6.50 12.83 7.80
CA LYS A 204 -6.88 11.40 7.68
C LYS A 204 -7.35 11.06 6.27
N ALA A 205 -8.20 11.90 5.68
CA ALA A 205 -8.71 11.69 4.33
C ALA A 205 -7.60 11.72 3.27
N ILE A 206 -6.73 12.74 3.31
CA ILE A 206 -5.56 12.86 2.44
C ILE A 206 -4.68 11.61 2.54
N LYS A 207 -4.38 11.13 3.76
CA LYS A 207 -3.54 9.94 3.96
C LYS A 207 -4.12 8.70 3.27
N LEU A 208 -5.44 8.55 3.22
CA LEU A 208 -6.07 7.40 2.55
C LEU A 208 -5.94 7.46 1.01
N GLN A 209 -5.86 8.66 0.45
CA GLN A 209 -5.73 8.93 -0.99
C GLN A 209 -4.28 9.09 -1.46
N ALA A 210 -3.34 9.41 -0.57
CA ALA A 210 -1.90 9.40 -0.85
C ALA A 210 -1.46 8.00 -1.23
N SER A 211 -0.46 7.87 -2.10
CA SER A 211 0.09 6.57 -2.46
C SER A 211 1.36 6.29 -1.68
N GLU A 212 1.37 5.17 -0.95
CA GLU A 212 2.53 4.73 -0.18
C GLU A 212 3.52 4.01 -1.10
N ILE A 213 4.68 4.63 -1.31
CA ILE A 213 5.76 4.14 -2.19
C ILE A 213 7.08 4.04 -1.43
N ASP A 214 8.01 3.22 -1.95
CA ASP A 214 9.39 3.22 -1.47
C ASP A 214 10.11 4.45 -2.06
N THR A 215 10.39 5.42 -1.19
CA THR A 215 10.98 6.71 -1.55
C THR A 215 12.42 6.56 -2.05
N VAL A 216 13.15 5.57 -1.55
CA VAL A 216 14.55 5.31 -1.91
C VAL A 216 14.62 4.77 -3.34
N VAL A 217 13.65 3.96 -3.77
CA VAL A 217 13.56 3.48 -5.15
C VAL A 217 13.37 4.63 -6.13
N THR A 218 12.50 5.58 -5.80
CA THR A 218 12.11 6.66 -6.74
C THR A 218 13.18 7.75 -6.84
N THR A 219 13.88 8.04 -5.75
CA THR A 219 14.91 9.09 -5.69
C THR A 219 16.24 8.65 -6.29
N ASP A 220 16.55 7.36 -6.29
CA ASP A 220 17.80 6.80 -6.84
C ASP A 220 17.80 6.79 -8.38
N ILE A 221 18.74 7.53 -8.98
CA ILE A 221 18.92 7.63 -10.43
C ILE A 221 19.75 6.49 -11.04
N HIS A 222 20.34 5.62 -10.21
CA HIS A 222 21.18 4.49 -10.62
C HIS A 222 20.59 3.14 -10.20
N ARG A 223 19.27 3.10 -10.01
CA ARG A 223 18.58 1.91 -9.50
C ARG A 223 18.62 0.75 -10.49
N LEU A 224 18.96 -0.44 -9.99
CA LEU A 224 18.77 -1.69 -10.73
C LEU A 224 17.30 -2.10 -10.70
N ILE A 225 16.76 -2.39 -11.89
CA ILE A 225 15.38 -2.83 -12.07
C ILE A 225 15.37 -4.32 -12.38
N ARG A 226 14.50 -5.06 -11.68
CA ARG A 226 14.30 -6.48 -11.96
C ARG A 226 13.69 -6.66 -13.34
N MET A 227 14.31 -7.50 -14.17
CA MET A 227 13.86 -7.76 -15.53
C MET A 227 12.51 -8.51 -15.54
N PRO A 228 11.51 -8.04 -16.31
CA PRO A 228 10.28 -8.79 -16.54
C PRO A 228 10.54 -10.20 -17.10
N ASN A 229 9.61 -11.12 -16.85
CA ASN A 229 9.65 -12.54 -17.22
C ASN A 229 10.73 -13.38 -16.53
N THR A 230 11.50 -12.82 -15.59
CA THR A 230 12.44 -13.58 -14.74
C THR A 230 11.73 -14.16 -13.51
N LEU A 231 12.38 -15.11 -12.83
CA LEU A 231 11.88 -15.66 -11.55
C LEU A 231 12.44 -14.87 -10.35
N HIS A 232 11.58 -14.62 -9.38
CA HIS A 232 11.97 -13.95 -8.13
C HIS A 232 12.51 -14.98 -7.12
N GLY A 233 13.78 -14.85 -6.72
CA GLY A 233 14.46 -15.85 -5.90
C GLY A 233 13.89 -16.11 -4.50
N LYS A 234 13.02 -15.24 -3.96
CA LYS A 234 12.35 -15.45 -2.65
C LYS A 234 10.99 -16.16 -2.73
N THR A 235 10.45 -16.39 -3.92
CA THR A 235 9.10 -16.96 -4.12
C THR A 235 9.06 -17.99 -5.23
N GLY A 236 10.02 -17.99 -6.15
CA GLY A 236 9.97 -18.78 -7.37
C GLY A 236 8.94 -18.29 -8.38
N TRP A 237 8.30 -17.15 -8.13
CA TRP A 237 7.26 -16.60 -9.01
C TRP A 237 7.84 -15.70 -10.08
N GLN A 238 7.16 -15.65 -11.22
CA GLN A 238 7.54 -14.82 -12.34
C GLN A 238 7.24 -13.34 -12.08
N VAL A 239 8.18 -12.49 -12.46
CA VAL A 239 7.99 -11.05 -12.60
C VAL A 239 7.17 -10.80 -13.86
N GLN A 240 5.97 -10.24 -13.73
CA GLN A 240 5.04 -10.15 -14.87
C GLN A 240 4.68 -8.69 -15.17
N THR A 241 4.79 -8.31 -16.44
CA THR A 241 4.25 -7.03 -16.92
C THR A 241 2.74 -7.12 -17.00
N ILE A 242 2.06 -6.14 -16.42
CA ILE A 242 0.60 -6.07 -16.36
C ILE A 242 0.14 -4.99 -17.35
N PRO A 243 -0.64 -5.36 -18.38
CA PRO A 243 -1.18 -4.37 -19.30
C PRO A 243 -2.06 -3.35 -18.59
N TYR A 244 -2.12 -2.13 -19.13
CA TYR A 244 -3.01 -1.08 -18.62
C TYR A 244 -4.46 -1.57 -18.53
N GLY A 245 -5.16 -1.16 -17.47
CA GLY A 245 -6.54 -1.57 -17.19
C GLY A 245 -6.70 -3.02 -16.72
N LYS A 246 -5.65 -3.86 -16.74
CA LYS A 246 -5.72 -5.24 -16.23
C LYS A 246 -5.36 -5.37 -14.75
N LEU A 247 -4.71 -4.37 -14.17
CA LEU A 247 -4.30 -4.37 -12.76
C LEU A 247 -5.45 -4.71 -11.80
N PRO A 248 -6.67 -4.13 -11.87
CA PRO A 248 -7.75 -4.44 -10.92
C PRO A 248 -8.08 -5.93 -10.81
N ASN A 249 -8.03 -6.64 -11.95
CA ASN A 249 -8.37 -8.07 -12.08
C ASN A 249 -7.12 -8.98 -12.11
N TYR A 250 -5.95 -8.43 -11.78
CA TYR A 250 -4.71 -9.20 -11.70
C TYR A 250 -4.60 -9.86 -10.31
N ASP A 251 -4.40 -11.17 -10.32
CA ASP A 251 -4.15 -11.98 -9.12
C ASP A 251 -2.80 -12.70 -9.28
N PRO A 252 -1.76 -12.26 -8.55
CA PRO A 252 -0.45 -12.89 -8.58
C PRO A 252 -0.48 -14.36 -8.12
N LEU A 253 -1.38 -14.74 -7.20
CA LEU A 253 -1.47 -16.11 -6.65
C LEU A 253 -1.96 -17.12 -7.69
N MET A 254 -2.59 -16.65 -8.76
CA MET A 254 -3.08 -17.45 -9.87
C MET A 254 -2.19 -17.35 -11.11
N ARG A 255 -1.46 -16.24 -11.30
CA ARG A 255 -0.74 -15.96 -12.55
C ARG A 255 0.77 -16.07 -12.46
N ALA A 256 1.36 -15.77 -11.30
CA ALA A 256 2.81 -15.64 -11.19
C ALA A 256 3.51 -16.99 -11.03
N VAL A 257 2.77 -18.06 -10.73
CA VAL A 257 3.29 -19.44 -10.74
C VAL A 257 3.32 -19.95 -12.18
N VAL A 258 4.51 -20.06 -12.74
CA VAL A 258 4.71 -20.49 -14.14
C VAL A 258 5.40 -21.83 -14.28
N LEU A 259 5.87 -22.40 -13.17
CA LEU A 259 6.49 -23.72 -13.15
C LEU A 259 5.42 -24.75 -12.82
N GLU A 260 5.07 -25.53 -13.83
CA GLU A 260 4.19 -26.69 -13.73
C GLU A 260 5.05 -27.96 -13.77
N GLY A 261 4.60 -29.03 -13.11
CA GLY A 261 5.36 -30.26 -13.07
C GLY A 261 4.84 -31.28 -12.06
N HIS A 262 5.68 -32.26 -11.77
CA HIS A 262 5.37 -33.36 -10.86
C HIS A 262 5.25 -32.88 -9.41
N ASN A 263 4.64 -33.73 -8.57
CA ASN A 263 4.61 -33.51 -7.14
C ASN A 263 5.99 -33.78 -6.52
N VAL A 264 6.34 -32.98 -5.52
CA VAL A 264 7.60 -33.09 -4.77
C VAL A 264 7.26 -33.29 -3.30
N GLU A 265 8.01 -34.17 -2.62
CA GLU A 265 7.94 -34.34 -1.17
C GLU A 265 8.80 -33.29 -0.46
N LEU A 266 8.16 -32.57 0.45
CA LEU A 266 8.78 -31.54 1.27
C LEU A 266 8.72 -31.90 2.75
N GLU A 267 9.81 -31.64 3.46
CA GLU A 267 9.86 -31.66 4.92
C GLU A 267 9.74 -30.22 5.43
N PHE A 268 8.65 -29.92 6.13
CA PHE A 268 8.36 -28.59 6.69
C PHE A 268 8.94 -28.43 8.09
N LYS A 269 9.31 -27.19 8.43
CA LYS A 269 9.70 -26.78 9.80
C LYS A 269 8.72 -25.78 10.43
N GLY A 270 7.66 -25.44 9.72
CA GLY A 270 6.79 -24.32 10.02
C GLY A 270 6.52 -23.47 8.79
N ALA A 271 5.25 -23.31 8.42
CA ALA A 271 4.83 -22.36 7.40
C ALA A 271 3.38 -21.91 7.64
N PRO A 272 3.04 -20.62 7.44
CA PRO A 272 1.67 -20.16 7.52
C PRO A 272 0.85 -20.67 6.35
N LYS A 273 -0.49 -20.56 6.48
CA LYS A 273 -1.40 -20.91 5.39
C LYS A 273 -1.27 -19.90 4.24
N ILE A 274 -1.30 -20.39 3.00
CA ILE A 274 -1.37 -19.55 1.80
C ILE A 274 -2.21 -20.24 0.73
N LYS A 275 -2.90 -19.44 -0.09
CA LYS A 275 -3.62 -19.92 -1.28
C LYS A 275 -2.76 -19.72 -2.53
N ILE A 276 -2.49 -20.78 -3.28
CA ILE A 276 -1.72 -20.76 -4.52
C ILE A 276 -2.48 -21.57 -5.56
N LEU A 277 -2.65 -21.04 -6.78
CA LEU A 277 -3.36 -21.71 -7.88
C LEU A 277 -4.76 -22.26 -7.51
N GLY A 278 -5.47 -21.58 -6.60
CA GLY A 278 -6.81 -21.97 -6.17
C GLY A 278 -6.85 -22.93 -4.98
N GLU A 279 -5.73 -23.58 -4.65
CA GLU A 279 -5.60 -24.51 -3.53
C GLU A 279 -5.01 -23.84 -2.29
N THR A 280 -5.41 -24.31 -1.12
CA THR A 280 -4.88 -23.80 0.16
C THR A 280 -3.84 -24.78 0.69
N TYR A 281 -2.65 -24.27 0.97
CA TYR A 281 -1.54 -25.00 1.55
C TYR A 281 -1.29 -24.48 2.97
N GLY A 282 -1.10 -25.39 3.92
CA GLY A 282 -0.83 -25.08 5.32
C GLY A 282 -2.06 -24.64 6.14
N PRO A 283 -1.86 -24.14 7.37
CA PRO A 283 -0.55 -23.99 8.02
C PRO A 283 0.12 -25.36 8.25
N TYR A 284 1.44 -25.40 8.15
CA TYR A 284 2.23 -26.62 8.35
C TYR A 284 3.11 -26.49 9.58
N GLY A 285 3.22 -27.58 10.34
CA GLY A 285 4.16 -27.72 11.45
C GLY A 285 5.45 -28.43 11.02
N GLU A 286 5.92 -29.35 11.85
CA GLU A 286 6.94 -30.34 11.48
C GLU A 286 6.25 -31.57 10.88
N GLU A 287 6.20 -31.63 9.56
CA GLU A 287 5.51 -32.69 8.83
C GLU A 287 6.04 -32.83 7.41
N ASP A 288 5.82 -34.00 6.81
CA ASP A 288 6.13 -34.27 5.41
C ASP A 288 4.88 -34.10 4.55
N VAL A 289 4.98 -33.30 3.49
CA VAL A 289 3.85 -33.00 2.59
C VAL A 289 4.27 -33.15 1.14
N THR A 290 3.43 -33.83 0.36
CA THR A 290 3.56 -33.93 -1.10
C THR A 290 2.71 -32.87 -1.78
N MET A 291 3.28 -32.05 -2.66
CA MET A 291 2.53 -31.02 -3.39
C MET A 291 3.14 -30.74 -4.78
N PRO A 292 2.38 -30.11 -5.71
CA PRO A 292 2.90 -29.73 -7.02
C PRO A 292 4.13 -28.82 -6.94
N VAL A 293 5.10 -28.99 -7.83
CA VAL A 293 6.36 -28.22 -7.82
C VAL A 293 6.15 -26.70 -7.83
N GLY A 294 5.11 -26.22 -8.51
CA GLY A 294 4.77 -24.79 -8.56
C GLY A 294 4.43 -24.19 -7.20
N ALA A 295 3.69 -24.93 -6.37
CA ALA A 295 3.39 -24.54 -4.98
C ALA A 295 4.60 -24.79 -4.06
N ALA A 296 5.29 -25.92 -4.25
CA ALA A 296 6.46 -26.31 -3.47
C ALA A 296 7.57 -25.23 -3.51
N LEU A 297 7.81 -24.65 -4.70
CA LEU A 297 8.88 -23.68 -4.89
C LEU A 297 8.72 -22.43 -4.04
N PHE A 298 7.48 -22.00 -3.77
CA PHE A 298 7.22 -20.89 -2.86
C PHE A 298 7.78 -21.17 -1.46
N PHE A 299 7.45 -22.33 -0.88
CA PHE A 299 7.90 -22.72 0.46
C PHE A 299 9.41 -22.96 0.51
N LEU A 300 9.98 -23.55 -0.54
CA LEU A 300 11.43 -23.74 -0.67
C LEU A 300 12.18 -22.40 -0.72
N CYS A 301 11.73 -21.46 -1.54
CA CYS A 301 12.35 -20.14 -1.66
C CYS A 301 12.15 -19.27 -0.41
N LYS A 302 11.06 -19.48 0.34
CA LYS A 302 10.83 -18.88 1.66
C LYS A 302 11.57 -19.57 2.80
N LYS A 303 12.25 -20.68 2.53
CA LYS A 303 13.00 -21.50 3.50
C LYS A 303 12.13 -22.11 4.62
N GLY A 304 10.82 -22.20 4.42
CA GLY A 304 9.90 -22.87 5.37
C GLY A 304 9.86 -24.40 5.20
N ALA A 305 10.44 -24.91 4.12
CA ALA A 305 10.56 -26.33 3.84
C ALA A 305 11.87 -26.67 3.12
N ARG A 306 12.22 -27.96 3.10
CA ARG A 306 13.30 -28.53 2.28
C ARG A 306 12.81 -29.72 1.48
N VAL A 307 13.42 -29.98 0.33
CA VAL A 307 13.14 -31.20 -0.45
C VAL A 307 13.58 -32.41 0.36
N LYS A 308 12.68 -33.37 0.55
CA LYS A 308 12.99 -34.65 1.17
C LYS A 308 13.85 -35.47 0.19
N LYS A 309 15.02 -35.90 0.64
CA LYS A 309 15.95 -36.70 -0.15
C LYS A 309 15.61 -38.18 -0.13
#